data_AF-A0A3D0SSJ8-F1
#
_entry.id   AF-A0A3D0SSJ8-F1
#
_cell.length_a   1.000
_cell.length_b   1.000
_cell.length_c   1.000
_cell.angle_alpha   90.00
_cell.angle_beta   90.00
_cell.angle_gamma   90.00
#
_symmetry.space_group_name_H-M   'P 1'
#
loop_
_entity.id
_entity.type
_entity.pdbx_description
1 polymer ?
#
loop_
_entity_poly.entity_id
_entity_poly.type
_entity_poly.pdbx_seq_one_letter_code
_entity_poly.pdbx_strand_id
1 'polypeptide(L)'
;GIKVLPLRTGGAWEAHHHDDERSSEDHDHDHDHGHEASHDPHIWLDPVNAIVMTREIVSALGEIDPEHQAGYQRNGAALIERLGRLNQQLESDLTPIKEQPYVVFHDAYQYFEQRYGLNAVGSVVLDPEQR
;
A
#
# COMPACT_ATOMS: atom_id res chain seq x y z
N GLY A 1 -5.55 1.67 14.83
CA GLY A 1 -5.53 2.56 13.65
C GLY A 1 -4.59 1.97 12.61
N ILE A 2 -4.54 2.58 11.42
CA ILE A 2 -3.64 2.19 10.32
C ILE A 2 -2.19 2.49 10.72
N LYS A 3 -1.28 1.56 10.48
CA LYS A 3 0.16 1.79 10.53
C LYS A 3 0.57 2.54 9.26
N VAL A 4 1.24 3.67 9.42
CA VAL A 4 1.80 4.46 8.31
C VAL A 4 3.33 4.45 8.41
N LEU A 5 3.98 4.46 7.26
CA LEU A 5 5.42 4.44 7.12
C LEU A 5 5.89 5.63 6.28
N PRO A 6 7.05 6.23 6.62
CA PRO A 6 7.64 7.26 5.76
C PRO A 6 8.11 6.63 4.45
N LEU A 7 8.19 7.44 3.39
CA LEU A 7 8.88 7.04 2.16
C LEU A 7 10.32 6.64 2.48
N ARG A 8 10.84 5.62 1.78
CA ARG A 8 12.27 5.36 1.76
C ARG A 8 12.95 6.45 0.94
N THR A 9 14.07 6.95 1.44
CA THR A 9 14.88 7.96 0.75
C THR A 9 16.34 7.54 0.76
N GLY A 10 16.97 7.60 -0.41
CA GLY A 10 18.41 7.41 -0.59
C GLY A 10 18.86 5.94 -0.63
N GLY A 11 20.12 5.73 -1.03
CA GLY A 11 20.71 4.41 -1.16
C GLY A 11 20.25 3.68 -2.43
N ALA A 12 19.89 2.40 -2.30
CA ALA A 12 19.44 1.55 -3.38
C ALA A 12 17.91 1.61 -3.61
N TRP A 13 17.22 2.64 -3.10
CA TRP A 13 15.76 2.78 -3.17
C TRP A 13 15.36 3.90 -4.13
N GLU A 14 14.34 3.63 -4.94
CA GLU A 14 13.70 4.58 -5.85
C GLU A 14 13.12 5.77 -5.09
N ALA A 15 13.25 6.98 -5.65
CA ALA A 15 12.49 8.14 -5.18
C ALA A 15 11.06 8.05 -5.74
N HIS A 16 10.05 8.03 -4.86
CA HIS A 16 8.66 7.94 -5.28
C HIS A 16 8.21 9.21 -6.03
N HIS A 17 8.28 9.17 -7.37
CA HIS A 17 7.66 10.17 -8.24
C HIS A 17 6.34 9.61 -8.77
N HIS A 18 5.23 10.22 -8.36
CA HIS A 18 3.94 9.99 -9.00
C HIS A 18 3.85 10.90 -10.23
N ASP A 19 4.17 10.36 -11.42
CA ASP A 19 3.82 11.03 -12.67
C ASP A 19 2.30 10.96 -12.86
N ASP A 20 1.62 12.02 -12.42
CA ASP A 20 0.27 12.34 -12.84
C ASP A 20 0.36 12.93 -14.27
N GLU A 21 0.42 12.07 -15.28
CA GLU A 21 0.26 12.44 -16.69
C GLU A 21 -1.20 12.87 -16.94
N ARG A 22 -1.52 14.11 -16.54
CA ARG A 22 -2.68 14.85 -17.02
C ARG A 22 -2.19 16.05 -17.82
N SER A 23 -2.27 15.91 -19.14
CA SER A 23 -2.22 17.03 -20.08
C SER A 23 -3.32 18.05 -19.73
N SER A 24 -2.95 19.16 -19.10
CA SER A 24 -3.82 20.32 -18.90
C SER A 24 -3.31 21.50 -19.72
N GLU A 25 -4.08 21.86 -20.74
CA GLU A 25 -4.00 23.16 -21.39
C GLU A 25 -4.41 24.25 -20.38
N ASP A 26 -3.46 25.15 -20.12
CA ASP A 26 -3.62 26.57 -19.81
C ASP A 26 -4.76 26.98 -18.86
N HIS A 27 -4.47 27.04 -17.55
CA HIS A 27 -5.09 28.01 -16.65
C HIS A 27 -4.13 28.38 -15.50
N ASP A 28 -3.77 29.66 -15.52
CA ASP A 28 -3.03 30.41 -14.50
C ASP A 28 -3.78 30.36 -13.15
N HIS A 29 -3.33 29.47 -12.26
CA HIS A 29 -3.64 29.50 -10.84
C HIS A 29 -2.42 29.06 -10.03
N ASP A 30 -1.90 30.04 -9.27
CA ASP A 30 -0.95 29.88 -8.18
C ASP A 30 -1.52 28.91 -7.13
N HIS A 31 -1.16 27.63 -7.27
CA HIS A 31 -1.40 26.58 -6.29
C HIS A 31 -0.07 25.93 -5.90
N ASP A 32 0.59 26.56 -4.94
CA ASP A 32 1.59 25.95 -4.08
C ASP A 32 0.97 24.82 -3.26
N HIS A 33 0.88 23.61 -3.84
CA HIS A 33 0.68 22.35 -3.11
C HIS A 33 1.42 21.21 -3.82
N GLY A 34 2.74 21.32 -3.88
CA GLY A 34 3.61 20.16 -4.06
C GLY A 34 3.51 19.26 -2.83
N HIS A 35 2.47 18.43 -2.77
CA HIS A 35 2.40 17.34 -1.80
C HIS A 35 3.37 16.25 -2.24
N GLU A 36 4.67 16.45 -1.98
CA GLU A 36 5.55 15.30 -1.79
C GLU A 36 4.89 14.46 -0.69
N ALA A 37 4.43 13.25 -1.04
CA ALA A 37 3.77 12.38 -0.10
C ALA A 37 4.76 12.06 1.03
N SER A 38 4.56 12.63 2.23
CA SER A 38 5.48 12.40 3.36
C SER A 38 5.52 10.95 3.85
N HIS A 39 4.61 10.10 3.34
CA HIS A 39 4.42 8.72 3.73
C HIS A 39 4.23 7.84 2.50
N ASP A 40 4.69 6.59 2.63
CA ASP A 40 4.46 5.54 1.64
C ASP A 40 2.94 5.27 1.48
N PRO A 41 2.37 5.46 0.28
CA PRO A 41 0.94 5.32 0.04
C PRO A 41 0.48 3.86 0.03
N HIS A 42 1.37 2.87 -0.04
CA HIS A 42 1.05 1.45 -0.21
C HIS A 42 0.54 0.75 1.06
N ILE A 43 -0.18 1.48 1.92
CA ILE A 43 -0.66 1.05 3.24
C ILE A 43 -1.47 -0.25 3.21
N TRP A 44 -2.11 -0.57 2.09
CA TRP A 44 -2.96 -1.75 1.92
C TRP A 44 -2.16 -3.06 1.85
N LEU A 45 -0.84 -2.99 1.60
CA LEU A 45 0.02 -4.18 1.53
C LEU A 45 0.35 -4.79 2.90
N ASP A 46 -0.02 -4.13 4.00
CA ASP A 46 -0.12 -4.77 5.32
C ASP A 46 -1.54 -5.33 5.50
N PRO A 47 -1.75 -6.67 5.59
CA PRO A 47 -3.08 -7.24 5.77
C PRO A 47 -3.79 -6.76 7.04
N VAL A 48 -3.05 -6.34 8.06
CA VAL A 48 -3.63 -5.76 9.29
C VAL A 48 -4.18 -4.36 9.02
N ASN A 49 -3.50 -3.55 8.20
CA ASN A 49 -4.05 -2.29 7.72
C ASN A 49 -5.29 -2.51 6.86
N ALA A 50 -5.24 -3.48 5.93
CA ALA A 50 -6.39 -3.81 5.09
C ALA A 50 -7.63 -4.23 5.90
N ILE A 51 -7.46 -4.91 7.05
CA ILE A 51 -8.56 -5.21 7.98
C ILE A 51 -9.15 -3.93 8.57
N VAL A 52 -8.32 -2.99 9.00
CA VAL A 52 -8.78 -1.69 9.53
C VAL A 52 -9.53 -0.92 8.45
N MET A 53 -8.96 -0.80 7.25
CA MET A 53 -9.59 -0.14 6.10
C MET A 53 -10.94 -0.78 5.77
N THR A 54 -11.03 -2.11 5.78
CA THR A 54 -12.28 -2.82 5.50
C THR A 54 -13.38 -2.46 6.51
N ARG A 55 -13.05 -2.33 7.79
CA ARG A 55 -14.01 -1.94 8.83
C ARG A 55 -14.54 -0.52 8.60
N GLU A 56 -13.65 0.42 8.29
CA GLU A 56 -14.04 1.80 8.01
C GLU A 56 -14.91 1.91 6.76
N ILE A 57 -14.53 1.21 5.68
CA ILE A 57 -15.31 1.17 4.44
C ILE A 57 -16.72 0.61 4.70
N VAL A 58 -16.83 -0.48 5.46
CA VAL A 58 -18.12 -1.09 5.79
C VAL A 58 -18.99 -0.16 6.63
N SER A 59 -18.39 0.56 7.59
CA SER A 59 -19.11 1.55 8.40
C SER A 59 -19.63 2.68 7.52
N ALA A 60 -18.76 3.29 6.71
CA ALA A 60 -19.12 4.41 5.84
C ALA A 60 -20.20 4.02 4.82
N LEU A 61 -20.08 2.83 4.20
CA LEU A 61 -21.10 2.34 3.27
C LEU A 61 -22.44 2.08 3.98
N GLY A 62 -22.43 1.54 5.20
CA GLY A 62 -23.65 1.35 5.98
C GLY A 62 -24.34 2.65 6.39
N GLU A 63 -23.58 3.71 6.61
CA GLU A 63 -24.10 5.05 6.91
C GLU A 63 -24.69 5.73 5.66
N ILE A 64 -24.04 5.58 4.50
CA ILE A 64 -24.46 6.18 3.22
C ILE A 64 -25.65 5.43 2.60
N ASP A 65 -25.68 4.10 2.72
CA ASP A 65 -26.71 3.23 2.16
C ASP A 65 -27.23 2.20 3.19
N PRO A 66 -28.12 2.63 4.10
CA PRO A 66 -28.63 1.77 5.17
C PRO A 66 -29.46 0.57 4.69
N GLU A 67 -30.09 0.66 3.52
CA GLU A 67 -30.90 -0.43 2.94
C GLU A 67 -30.04 -1.67 2.66
N HIS A 68 -28.79 -1.45 2.24
CA HIS A 68 -27.84 -2.51 1.91
C HIS A 68 -26.83 -2.83 3.03
N GLN A 69 -26.96 -2.19 4.20
CA GLN A 69 -26.01 -2.29 5.32
C GLN A 69 -25.70 -3.74 5.73
N ALA A 70 -26.72 -4.60 5.83
CA ALA A 70 -26.52 -6.01 6.19
C ALA A 70 -25.62 -6.76 5.19
N GLY A 71 -25.70 -6.39 3.91
CA GLY A 71 -24.84 -6.91 2.85
C GLY A 71 -23.38 -6.50 3.04
N TYR A 72 -23.13 -5.21 3.30
CA TYR A 72 -21.78 -4.71 3.56
C TYR A 72 -21.15 -5.35 4.80
N GLN A 73 -21.91 -5.47 5.90
CA GLN A 73 -21.43 -6.11 7.12
C GLN A 73 -21.05 -7.58 6.90
N ARG A 74 -21.89 -8.35 6.21
CA ARG A 74 -21.61 -9.75 5.89
C ARG A 74 -20.36 -9.88 5.02
N ASN A 75 -20.26 -9.08 3.96
CA ASN A 75 -19.12 -9.13 3.03
C ASN A 75 -17.82 -8.67 3.72
N GLY A 76 -17.90 -7.63 4.55
CA GLY A 76 -16.81 -7.12 5.35
C GLY A 76 -16.27 -8.14 6.35
N ALA A 77 -17.17 -8.81 7.08
CA ALA A 77 -16.79 -9.89 8.00
C ALA A 77 -16.06 -11.02 7.28
N ALA A 78 -16.57 -11.46 6.12
CA ALA A 78 -15.93 -12.49 5.31
C ALA A 78 -14.54 -12.07 4.79
N LEU A 79 -14.38 -10.80 4.37
CA LEU A 79 -13.09 -10.27 3.93
C LEU A 79 -12.09 -10.20 5.09
N ILE A 80 -12.50 -9.70 6.26
CA ILE A 80 -11.65 -9.63 7.46
C ILE A 80 -11.15 -11.02 7.85
N GLU A 81 -12.02 -12.03 7.81
CA GLU A 81 -11.65 -13.41 8.09
C GLU A 81 -10.63 -13.96 7.08
N ARG A 82 -10.83 -13.67 5.79
CA ARG A 82 -9.88 -14.04 4.72
C ARG A 82 -8.54 -13.36 4.89
N LEU A 83 -8.50 -12.06 5.23
CA LEU A 83 -7.27 -11.32 5.49
C LEU A 83 -6.53 -11.86 6.71
N GLY A 84 -7.26 -12.23 7.78
CA GLY A 84 -6.67 -12.86 8.96
C GLY A 84 -6.01 -14.20 8.64
N ARG A 85 -6.67 -15.06 7.88
CA ARG A 85 -6.09 -16.32 7.38
C ARG A 85 -4.89 -16.08 6.46
N LEU A 86 -5.01 -15.15 5.52
CA LEU A 86 -3.94 -14.81 4.60
C LEU A 86 -2.69 -14.35 5.35
N ASN A 87 -2.85 -13.51 6.37
CA ASN A 87 -1.74 -13.04 7.19
C ASN A 87 -1.02 -14.19 7.91
N GLN A 88 -1.78 -15.14 8.49
CA GLN A 88 -1.20 -16.31 9.15
C GLN A 88 -0.47 -17.24 8.16
N GLN A 89 -1.07 -17.44 6.98
CA GLN A 89 -0.46 -18.24 5.92
C GLN A 89 0.86 -17.63 5.45
N LEU A 90 0.87 -16.33 5.12
CA LEU A 90 2.06 -15.63 4.67
C LEU A 90 3.17 -15.63 5.73
N GLU A 91 2.85 -15.48 7.01
CA GLU A 91 3.83 -15.60 8.09
C GLU A 91 4.55 -16.96 8.06
N SER A 92 3.81 -18.05 7.86
CA SER A 92 4.36 -19.40 7.75
C SER A 92 5.19 -19.57 6.48
N ASP A 93 4.64 -19.18 5.33
CA ASP A 93 5.24 -19.41 4.02
C ASP A 93 6.53 -18.60 3.83
N LEU A 94 6.61 -17.41 4.44
CA LEU A 94 7.74 -16.50 4.29
C LEU A 94 8.83 -16.71 5.35
N THR A 95 8.52 -17.35 6.49
CA THR A 95 9.50 -17.62 7.56
C THR A 95 10.82 -18.23 7.06
N PRO A 96 10.83 -19.22 6.15
CA PRO A 96 12.08 -19.81 5.66
C PRO A 96 12.98 -18.87 4.85
N ILE A 97 12.46 -17.74 4.35
CA ILE A 97 13.16 -16.85 3.41
C ILE A 97 13.34 -15.43 3.94
N LYS A 98 12.99 -15.15 5.20
CA LYS A 98 13.03 -13.77 5.77
C LYS A 98 14.38 -13.06 5.57
N GLU A 99 15.48 -13.80 5.73
CA GLU A 99 16.84 -13.25 5.61
C GLU A 99 17.38 -13.21 4.17
N GLN A 100 16.68 -13.81 3.21
CA GLN A 100 17.16 -13.88 1.82
C GLN A 100 17.09 -12.48 1.18
N PRO A 101 18.23 -11.90 0.76
CA PRO A 101 18.21 -10.58 0.14
C PRO A 101 17.57 -10.63 -1.24
N TYR A 102 16.74 -9.64 -1.57
CA TYR A 102 16.17 -9.47 -2.90
C TYR A 102 15.99 -7.99 -3.28
N VAL A 103 15.83 -7.76 -4.58
CA VAL A 103 15.54 -6.43 -5.15
C VAL A 103 14.19 -6.45 -5.84
N VAL A 104 13.53 -5.30 -5.88
CA VAL A 104 12.25 -5.10 -6.59
C VAL A 104 12.42 -4.10 -7.73
N PHE A 105 11.47 -4.02 -8.66
CA PHE A 105 11.53 -2.95 -9.68
C PHE A 105 10.93 -1.65 -9.15
N HIS A 106 9.80 -1.75 -8.44
CA HIS A 106 9.11 -0.61 -7.85
C HIS A 106 9.11 -0.74 -6.33
N ASP A 107 9.48 0.33 -5.61
CA ASP A 107 9.55 0.34 -4.15
C ASP A 107 8.15 0.48 -3.50
N ALA A 108 7.28 -0.52 -3.69
CA ALA A 108 5.92 -0.50 -3.12
C ALA A 108 5.78 -1.32 -1.83
N TYR A 109 6.72 -2.24 -1.57
CA TYR A 109 6.45 -3.39 -0.70
C TYR A 109 6.84 -3.19 0.76
N GLN A 110 7.21 -1.97 1.17
CA GLN A 110 7.73 -1.67 2.50
C GLN A 110 6.80 -2.13 3.65
N TYR A 111 5.49 -1.96 3.51
CA TYR A 111 4.52 -2.46 4.50
C TYR A 111 4.51 -3.98 4.62
N PHE A 112 4.54 -4.68 3.49
CA PHE A 112 4.59 -6.14 3.41
C PHE A 112 5.90 -6.67 3.99
N GLU A 113 7.01 -6.04 3.62
CA GLU A 113 8.35 -6.35 4.09
C GLU A 113 8.48 -6.20 5.60
N GLN A 114 8.00 -5.08 6.16
CA GLN A 114 8.01 -4.88 7.61
C GLN A 114 7.06 -5.81 8.35
N ARG A 115 5.92 -6.18 7.75
CA ARG A 115 4.97 -7.13 8.36
C ARG A 115 5.60 -8.50 8.57
N TYR A 116 6.34 -8.99 7.58
CA TYR A 116 6.90 -10.35 7.59
C TYR A 116 8.41 -10.40 7.86
N GLY A 117 9.07 -9.27 8.08
CA GLY A 117 10.51 -9.20 8.36
C GLY A 117 11.36 -9.65 7.17
N LEU A 118 10.99 -9.24 5.96
CA LEU A 118 11.70 -9.61 4.74
C LEU A 118 12.89 -8.68 4.46
N ASN A 119 13.96 -9.26 3.91
CA ASN A 119 15.22 -8.58 3.62
C ASN A 119 15.25 -7.99 2.19
N ALA A 120 14.38 -7.02 1.90
CA ALA A 120 14.50 -6.24 0.68
C ALA A 120 15.68 -5.28 0.77
N VAL A 121 16.56 -5.26 -0.24
CA VAL A 121 17.82 -4.51 -0.22
C VAL A 121 17.90 -3.36 -1.22
N GLY A 122 16.88 -3.19 -2.06
CA GLY A 122 16.76 -2.06 -2.97
C GLY A 122 15.71 -2.24 -4.06
N SER A 123 15.51 -1.19 -4.85
CA SER A 123 14.71 -1.19 -6.07
C SER A 123 15.50 -0.70 -7.29
N VAL A 124 15.09 -1.12 -8.48
CA VAL A 124 15.74 -0.75 -9.75
C VAL A 124 14.69 -0.31 -10.76
N VAL A 125 14.86 0.88 -11.33
CA VAL A 125 14.03 1.35 -12.45
C VAL A 125 14.62 0.80 -13.75
N LEU A 126 13.80 0.07 -14.52
CA LEU A 126 14.13 -0.23 -15.92
C LEU A 126 13.72 0.98 -16.74
N ASP A 127 14.69 1.81 -17.14
CA ASP A 127 14.48 2.83 -18.17
C ASP A 127 14.47 2.12 -19.54
N PRO A 128 13.31 2.03 -20.22
CA PRO A 128 13.21 1.37 -21.51
C PRO A 128 13.97 2.09 -22.63
N GLU A 129 14.45 3.32 -22.43
CA GLU A 129 15.23 4.08 -23.41
C GLU A 129 16.75 3.88 -23.28
N GLN A 130 17.25 3.19 -22.25
CA GLN A 130 18.66 2.81 -22.15
C GLN A 130 18.96 1.53 -22.95
N ARG A 131 19.07 1.67 -24.27
CA ARG A 131 19.65 0.66 -25.17
C ARG A 131 20.93 1.14 -25.85
#